data_AF-A0A252EAA5-F1
#
_entry.id   AF-A0A252EAA5-F1
#
_cell.length_a   1.000
_cell.length_b   1.000
_cell.length_c   1.000
_cell.angle_alpha   90.00
_cell.angle_beta   90.00
_cell.angle_gamma   90.00
#
_symmetry.space_group_name_H-M   'P 1'
#
loop_
_entity.id
_entity.type
_entity.pdbx_description
1 polymer ?
#
loop_
_entity_poly.entity_id
_entity_poly.type
_entity_poly.pdbx_seq_one_letter_code
_entity_poly.pdbx_strand_id
1 'polypeptide(L)'
;MNKPALRWALIITILLTSGIAIFTNYTLFSNTSIKQLTAAKKKWEAQNVTHYRLTLNYSQHNCQQEVEIKEQKVIAVKQNTCSTIPPQTVTDLFTQIESASNREECGPNGCACDGPVRIDAIYDAKYGYPNQLEFRLKPEQRWLYFDYWRTQFLGEYCTLIGLAGKKITVRGFTPIQ
;
A
#
# COMPACT_ATOMS: atom_id res chain seq x y z
N MET A 1 41.22 -7.18 -33.07
CA MET A 1 40.23 -6.46 -32.23
C MET A 1 40.93 -6.01 -30.95
N ASN A 2 40.96 -4.70 -30.66
CA ASN A 2 41.75 -4.16 -29.54
C ASN A 2 41.15 -4.62 -28.20
N LYS A 3 41.97 -5.26 -27.34
CA LYS A 3 41.60 -5.70 -25.98
C LYS A 3 40.80 -4.66 -25.17
N PRO A 4 41.09 -3.33 -25.21
CA PRO A 4 40.26 -2.34 -24.52
C PRO A 4 38.84 -2.21 -25.09
N ALA A 5 38.66 -2.31 -26.41
CA ALA A 5 37.33 -2.21 -27.04
C ALA A 5 36.43 -3.40 -26.69
N LEU A 6 37.00 -4.61 -26.59
CA LEU A 6 36.26 -5.80 -26.16
C LEU A 6 35.83 -5.69 -24.67
N ARG A 7 36.68 -5.13 -23.81
CA ARG A 7 36.35 -4.90 -22.39
C ARG A 7 35.20 -3.89 -22.23
N TRP A 8 35.24 -2.78 -22.96
CA TRP A 8 34.17 -1.79 -22.92
C TRP A 8 32.85 -2.32 -23.49
N ALA A 9 32.91 -3.09 -24.59
CA ALA A 9 31.73 -3.75 -25.14
C ALA A 9 31.06 -4.67 -24.12
N LEU A 10 31.84 -5.51 -23.42
CA LEU A 10 31.32 -6.41 -22.37
C LEU A 10 30.68 -5.64 -21.21
N ILE A 11 31.31 -4.56 -20.74
CA ILE A 11 30.75 -3.73 -19.65
C ILE A 11 29.41 -3.11 -20.06
N ILE A 12 29.33 -2.57 -21.27
CA ILE A 12 28.09 -1.97 -21.79
C ILE A 12 27.00 -3.03 -21.92
N THR A 13 27.32 -4.23 -22.42
CA THR A 13 26.35 -5.33 -22.52
C THR A 13 25.81 -5.72 -21.15
N ILE A 14 26.68 -5.86 -20.13
CA ILE A 14 26.27 -6.22 -18.76
C ILE A 14 25.37 -5.14 -18.16
N LEU A 15 25.71 -3.85 -18.34
CA LEU A 15 24.90 -2.74 -17.84
C LEU A 15 23.52 -2.71 -18.50
N LEU A 16 23.45 -2.91 -19.82
CA LEU A 16 22.19 -2.96 -20.56
C LEU A 16 21.32 -4.14 -20.13
N THR A 17 21.87 -5.35 -20.03
CA THR A 17 21.08 -6.53 -19.61
C THR A 17 20.60 -6.42 -18.16
N SER A 18 21.43 -5.86 -17.27
CA SER A 18 21.05 -5.62 -15.87
C SER A 18 19.94 -4.57 -15.76
N GLY A 19 20.03 -3.49 -16.53
CA GLY A 19 18.99 -2.47 -16.59
C GLY A 19 17.63 -3.01 -17.04
N ILE A 20 17.61 -3.87 -18.07
CA ILE A 20 16.38 -4.50 -18.58
C ILE A 20 15.76 -5.43 -17.53
N ALA A 21 16.57 -6.25 -16.84
CA ALA A 21 16.09 -7.16 -15.81
C ALA A 21 15.45 -6.42 -14.61
N ILE A 22 16.06 -5.31 -14.17
CA ILE A 22 15.52 -4.49 -13.07
C ILE A 22 14.20 -3.83 -13.49
N PHE A 23 14.13 -3.29 -14.70
CA PHE A 23 12.94 -2.59 -15.19
C PHE A 23 11.74 -3.53 -15.40
N THR A 24 11.97 -4.70 -15.99
CA THR A 24 10.92 -5.72 -16.19
C THR A 24 10.39 -6.25 -14.86
N ASN A 25 11.26 -6.50 -13.89
CA ASN A 25 10.84 -6.97 -12.57
C ASN A 25 9.94 -5.96 -11.85
N TYR A 26 10.33 -4.68 -11.87
CA TYR A 26 9.56 -3.61 -11.24
C TYR A 26 8.17 -3.44 -11.86
N THR A 27 8.07 -3.42 -13.20
CA THR A 27 6.79 -3.27 -13.91
C THR A 27 5.86 -4.47 -13.72
N LEU A 28 6.40 -5.69 -13.61
CA LEU A 28 5.61 -6.89 -13.34
C LEU A 28 4.96 -6.85 -11.96
N PHE A 29 5.72 -6.51 -10.91
CA PHE A 29 5.18 -6.48 -9.55
C PHE A 29 4.13 -5.38 -9.34
N SER A 30 4.35 -4.17 -9.89
CA SER A 30 3.36 -3.09 -9.76
C SER A 30 2.05 -3.45 -10.47
N ASN A 31 2.14 -4.06 -11.65
CA ASN A 31 0.97 -4.50 -12.40
C ASN A 31 0.20 -5.62 -11.67
N THR A 32 0.89 -6.51 -10.96
CA THR A 32 0.23 -7.56 -10.16
C THR A 32 -0.61 -6.97 -9.03
N SER A 33 -0.10 -5.99 -8.29
CA SER A 33 -0.85 -5.38 -7.18
C SER A 33 -2.13 -4.68 -7.66
N ILE A 34 -2.05 -3.88 -8.74
CA ILE A 34 -3.21 -3.21 -9.32
C ILE A 34 -4.22 -4.24 -9.85
N LYS A 35 -3.76 -5.29 -10.54
CA LYS A 35 -4.63 -6.37 -11.02
C LYS A 35 -5.35 -7.09 -9.88
N GLN A 36 -4.65 -7.36 -8.76
CA GLN A 36 -5.24 -7.99 -7.58
C GLN A 36 -6.32 -7.11 -6.96
N LEU A 37 -6.04 -5.82 -6.80
CA LEU A 37 -7.01 -4.84 -6.32
C LEU A 37 -8.26 -4.78 -7.22
N THR A 38 -8.10 -4.65 -8.54
CA THR A 38 -9.22 -4.62 -9.48
C THR A 38 -10.04 -5.91 -9.42
N ALA A 39 -9.39 -7.07 -9.36
CA ALA A 39 -10.07 -8.37 -9.25
C ALA A 39 -10.85 -8.50 -7.93
N ALA A 40 -10.27 -8.04 -6.82
CA ALA A 40 -10.88 -8.04 -5.50
C ALA A 40 -12.11 -7.13 -5.43
N LYS A 41 -12.01 -5.89 -5.94
CA LYS A 41 -13.16 -4.95 -6.04
C LYS A 41 -14.31 -5.56 -6.83
N LYS A 42 -14.02 -6.08 -8.03
CA LYS A 42 -15.03 -6.75 -8.87
C LYS A 42 -15.70 -7.92 -8.13
N LYS A 43 -14.92 -8.72 -7.40
CA LYS A 43 -15.43 -9.86 -6.64
C LYS A 43 -16.34 -9.41 -5.49
N TRP A 44 -15.94 -8.38 -4.76
CA TRP A 44 -16.71 -7.76 -3.68
C TRP A 44 -18.04 -7.21 -4.18
N GLU A 45 -18.02 -6.42 -5.26
CA GLU A 45 -19.21 -5.87 -5.90
C GLU A 45 -20.18 -6.97 -6.33
N ALA A 46 -19.66 -8.06 -6.90
CA ALA A 46 -20.47 -9.21 -7.32
C ALA A 46 -21.15 -9.95 -6.15
N GLN A 47 -20.71 -9.78 -4.90
CA GLN A 47 -21.38 -10.39 -3.75
C GLN A 47 -22.71 -9.71 -3.40
N ASN A 48 -22.93 -8.46 -3.84
CA ASN A 48 -24.09 -7.65 -3.48
C ASN A 48 -24.37 -7.58 -1.97
N VAL A 49 -23.34 -7.63 -1.13
CA VAL A 49 -23.48 -7.52 0.32
C VAL A 49 -23.68 -6.05 0.69
N THR A 50 -24.92 -5.68 1.02
CA THR A 50 -25.27 -4.30 1.38
C THR A 50 -25.34 -4.08 2.89
N HIS A 51 -25.59 -5.12 3.69
CA HIS A 51 -25.67 -5.05 5.15
C HIS A 51 -24.73 -6.09 5.77
N TYR A 52 -23.79 -5.64 6.61
CA TYR A 52 -22.79 -6.50 7.23
C TYR A 52 -22.22 -5.90 8.52
N ARG A 53 -21.63 -6.77 9.33
CA ARG A 53 -20.78 -6.41 10.47
C ARG A 53 -19.32 -6.60 10.11
N LEU A 54 -18.49 -5.65 10.52
CA LEU A 54 -17.05 -5.64 10.30
C LEU A 54 -16.31 -5.36 11.60
N THR A 55 -15.32 -6.21 11.91
CA THR A 55 -14.41 -6.02 13.04
C THR A 55 -12.99 -5.79 12.52
N LEU A 56 -12.41 -4.65 12.86
CA LEU A 56 -11.08 -4.22 12.44
C LEU A 56 -10.14 -4.10 13.63
N ASN A 57 -8.89 -4.50 13.45
CA ASN A 57 -7.82 -4.34 14.43
C ASN A 57 -6.67 -3.55 13.82
N TYR A 58 -6.18 -2.55 14.55
CA TYR A 58 -5.13 -1.62 14.14
C TYR A 58 -3.88 -1.84 15.00
N SER A 59 -2.82 -2.37 14.40
CA SER A 59 -1.61 -2.76 15.13
C SER A 59 -0.86 -1.56 15.72
N GLN A 60 -0.75 -0.45 14.98
CA GLN A 60 0.00 0.74 15.42
C GLN A 60 -0.65 1.44 16.63
N HIS A 61 -1.97 1.45 16.70
CA HIS A 61 -2.73 2.12 17.77
C HIS A 61 -3.18 1.15 18.87
N ASN A 62 -2.90 -0.16 18.68
CA ASN A 62 -3.40 -1.24 19.52
C ASN A 62 -4.89 -1.08 19.85
N CYS A 63 -5.70 -0.83 18.82
CA CYS A 63 -7.12 -0.52 18.97
C CYS A 63 -7.98 -1.35 18.02
N GLN A 64 -9.27 -1.45 18.33
CA GLN A 64 -10.24 -2.25 17.61
C GLN A 64 -11.52 -1.46 17.34
N GLN A 65 -12.14 -1.75 16.20
CA GLN A 65 -13.45 -1.27 15.82
C GLN A 65 -14.35 -2.44 15.48
N GLU A 66 -15.60 -2.39 15.92
CA GLU A 66 -16.68 -3.26 15.48
C GLU A 66 -17.87 -2.39 15.09
N VAL A 67 -18.22 -2.46 13.82
CA VAL A 67 -19.18 -1.57 13.18
C VAL A 67 -20.18 -2.38 12.37
N GLU A 68 -21.40 -1.87 12.30
CA GLU A 68 -22.45 -2.39 11.43
C GLU A 68 -22.67 -1.40 10.28
N ILE A 69 -22.60 -1.91 9.06
CA ILE A 69 -22.67 -1.15 7.83
C ILE A 69 -23.93 -1.57 7.08
N LYS A 70 -24.69 -0.60 6.61
CA LYS A 70 -25.78 -0.82 5.64
C LYS A 70 -25.68 0.21 4.52
N GLU A 71 -25.78 -0.25 3.28
CA GLU A 71 -25.67 0.60 2.07
C GLU A 71 -24.42 1.48 2.10
N GLN A 72 -23.28 0.87 2.45
CA GLN A 72 -21.97 1.53 2.57
C GLN A 72 -21.89 2.64 3.65
N LYS A 73 -22.88 2.74 4.53
CA LYS A 73 -22.87 3.68 5.66
C LYS A 73 -22.81 2.92 6.98
N VAL A 74 -22.01 3.42 7.90
CA VAL A 74 -21.98 2.90 9.27
C VAL A 74 -23.29 3.29 9.95
N ILE A 75 -24.13 2.31 10.28
CA ILE A 75 -25.43 2.51 10.94
C ILE A 75 -25.34 2.27 12.45
N ALA A 76 -24.36 1.52 12.92
CA ALA A 76 -24.10 1.33 14.34
C ALA A 76 -22.61 1.09 14.61
N VAL A 77 -22.15 1.55 15.78
CA VAL A 77 -20.80 1.27 16.30
C VAL A 77 -20.98 0.46 17.58
N LYS A 78 -20.63 -0.83 17.53
CA LYS A 78 -20.74 -1.72 18.70
C LYS A 78 -19.55 -1.56 19.63
N GLN A 79 -18.36 -1.39 19.06
CA GLN A 79 -17.14 -1.15 19.79
C GLN A 79 -16.24 -0.21 18.97
N ASN A 80 -15.63 0.76 19.62
CA ASN A 80 -14.54 1.53 19.03
C ASN A 80 -13.58 1.97 20.14
N THR A 81 -12.42 1.30 20.23
CA THR A 81 -11.36 1.69 21.17
C THR A 81 -10.33 2.62 20.53
N CYS A 82 -10.52 3.01 19.26
CA CYS A 82 -9.63 3.92 18.55
C CYS A 82 -10.06 5.37 18.82
N SER A 83 -9.18 6.16 19.43
CA SER A 83 -9.46 7.56 19.79
C SER A 83 -9.47 8.52 18.60
N THR A 84 -8.63 8.25 17.58
CA THR A 84 -8.41 9.14 16.44
C THR A 84 -8.84 8.55 15.10
N ILE A 85 -9.20 7.26 15.06
CA ILE A 85 -9.56 6.57 13.82
C ILE A 85 -11.09 6.52 13.73
N PRO A 86 -11.71 7.14 12.70
CA PRO A 86 -13.14 7.03 12.52
C PRO A 86 -13.55 5.60 12.14
N PRO A 87 -14.80 5.18 12.40
CA PRO A 87 -15.36 3.94 11.86
C PRO A 87 -15.07 3.78 10.35
N GLN A 88 -14.70 2.58 9.92
CA GLN A 88 -14.34 2.29 8.53
C GLN A 88 -15.25 1.20 7.94
N THR A 89 -15.54 1.31 6.65
CA THR A 89 -16.24 0.31 5.83
C THR A 89 -15.27 -0.47 4.95
N VAL A 90 -15.74 -1.53 4.29
CA VAL A 90 -14.95 -2.23 3.26
C VAL A 90 -14.57 -1.30 2.10
N THR A 91 -15.46 -0.37 1.74
CA THR A 91 -15.20 0.63 0.69
C THR A 91 -14.03 1.53 1.09
N ASP A 92 -14.00 2.00 2.34
CA ASP A 92 -12.90 2.86 2.83
C ASP A 92 -11.54 2.13 2.79
N LEU A 93 -11.52 0.83 3.09
CA LEU A 93 -10.31 0.02 2.95
C LEU A 93 -9.83 -0.06 1.49
N PHE A 94 -10.74 -0.22 0.53
CA PHE A 94 -10.37 -0.19 -0.89
C PHE A 94 -9.83 1.19 -1.30
N THR A 95 -10.49 2.27 -0.89
CA THR A 95 -10.06 3.64 -1.17
C THR A 95 -8.64 3.90 -0.66
N GLN A 96 -8.30 3.43 0.54
CA GLN A 96 -6.94 3.55 1.09
C GLN A 96 -5.90 2.81 0.22
N ILE A 97 -6.22 1.61 -0.27
CA ILE A 97 -5.31 0.86 -1.14
C ILE A 97 -5.13 1.58 -2.49
N GLU A 98 -6.19 2.21 -3.00
CA GLU A 98 -6.18 2.99 -4.24
C GLU A 98 -5.32 4.25 -4.12
N SER A 99 -5.50 5.06 -3.08
CA SER A 99 -4.71 6.28 -2.86
C SER A 99 -3.20 5.98 -2.78
N ALA A 100 -2.83 4.93 -2.05
CA ALA A 100 -1.45 4.48 -1.96
C ALA A 100 -0.90 3.95 -3.30
N SER A 101 -1.73 3.32 -4.13
CA SER A 101 -1.32 2.80 -5.45
C SER A 101 -1.02 3.93 -6.45
N ASN A 102 -1.74 5.05 -6.34
CA ASN A 102 -1.55 6.24 -7.18
C ASN A 102 -0.35 7.10 -6.77
N ARG A 103 0.40 6.71 -5.72
CA ARG A 103 1.56 7.44 -5.17
C ARG A 103 1.23 8.84 -4.67
N GLU A 104 -0.02 9.07 -4.27
CA GLU A 104 -0.47 10.36 -3.75
C GLU A 104 0.05 10.59 -2.31
N GLU A 105 0.37 9.51 -1.59
CA GLU A 105 0.75 9.56 -0.18
C GLU A 105 2.26 9.38 0.03
N CYS A 106 2.84 10.26 0.84
CA CYS A 106 4.23 10.19 1.30
C CYS A 106 4.32 9.67 2.73
N GLY A 107 5.49 9.14 3.10
CA GLY A 107 5.79 8.87 4.50
C GLY A 107 5.78 10.15 5.37
N PRO A 108 5.76 10.01 6.71
CA PRO A 108 5.66 11.13 7.65
C PRO A 108 6.70 12.25 7.48
N ASN A 109 7.89 11.93 6.94
CA ASN A 109 8.96 12.90 6.67
C ASN A 109 8.94 13.45 5.24
N GLY A 110 7.90 13.13 4.47
CA GLY A 110 7.80 13.46 3.06
C GLY A 110 8.49 12.44 2.15
N CYS A 111 8.14 12.48 0.86
CA CYS A 111 8.59 11.50 -0.11
C CYS A 111 10.10 11.57 -0.41
N ALA A 112 10.75 12.71 -0.18
CA ALA A 112 12.20 12.82 -0.28
C ALA A 112 12.91 11.98 0.80
N CYS A 113 12.35 11.91 2.00
CA CYS A 113 12.97 11.23 3.13
C CYS A 113 12.59 9.76 3.23
N ASP A 114 11.29 9.48 3.13
CA ASP A 114 10.73 8.15 3.38
C ASP A 114 10.39 7.41 2.08
N GLY A 115 10.14 8.16 1.02
CA GLY A 115 9.52 7.65 -0.20
C GLY A 115 7.99 7.67 -0.14
N PRO A 116 7.33 7.28 -1.23
CA PRO A 116 5.90 7.11 -1.26
C PRO A 116 5.48 5.92 -0.41
N VAL A 117 4.24 6.00 0.10
CA VAL A 117 3.59 4.91 0.80
C VAL A 117 3.08 3.89 -0.22
N ARG A 118 3.17 2.62 0.12
CA ARG A 118 2.47 1.52 -0.53
C ARG A 118 1.68 0.74 0.49
N ILE A 119 0.61 0.10 0.06
CA ILE A 119 -0.15 -0.84 0.89
C ILE A 119 -0.07 -2.21 0.24
N ASP A 120 0.55 -3.14 0.95
CA ASP A 120 0.53 -4.56 0.59
C ASP A 120 -0.77 -5.15 1.17
N ALA A 121 -1.71 -5.53 0.31
CA ALA A 121 -3.05 -5.99 0.71
C ALA A 121 -3.23 -7.50 0.50
N ILE A 122 -3.94 -8.15 1.42
CA ILE A 122 -4.42 -9.54 1.28
C ILE A 122 -5.94 -9.50 1.26
N TYR A 123 -6.54 -10.16 0.26
CA TYR A 123 -7.99 -10.17 0.05
C TYR A 123 -8.62 -11.48 0.51
N ASP A 124 -9.86 -11.40 0.99
CA ASP A 124 -10.65 -12.58 1.34
C ASP A 124 -10.99 -13.41 0.10
N ALA A 125 -10.78 -14.72 0.20
CA ALA A 125 -10.94 -15.64 -0.92
C ALA A 125 -12.41 -15.91 -1.27
N LYS A 126 -13.38 -15.63 -0.39
CA LYS A 126 -14.80 -15.87 -0.64
C LYS A 126 -15.50 -14.61 -1.13
N TYR A 127 -15.39 -13.53 -0.37
CA TYR A 127 -16.10 -12.27 -0.60
C TYR A 127 -15.26 -11.22 -1.33
N GLY A 128 -13.93 -11.32 -1.34
CA GLY A 128 -13.06 -10.38 -2.08
C GLY A 128 -12.75 -9.07 -1.37
N TYR A 129 -13.24 -8.83 -0.14
CA TYR A 129 -12.88 -7.63 0.62
C TYR A 129 -11.40 -7.67 1.07
N PRO A 130 -10.76 -6.52 1.36
CA PRO A 130 -9.42 -6.50 1.93
C PRO A 130 -9.42 -7.03 3.37
N ASN A 131 -8.81 -8.20 3.59
CA ASN A 131 -8.71 -8.83 4.91
C ASN A 131 -7.50 -8.28 5.70
N GLN A 132 -6.44 -7.88 5.00
CA GLN A 132 -5.26 -7.29 5.63
C GLN A 132 -4.71 -6.16 4.77
N LEU A 133 -4.32 -5.06 5.42
CA LEU A 133 -3.57 -3.97 4.81
C LEU A 133 -2.28 -3.77 5.62
N GLU A 134 -1.13 -3.86 4.96
CA GLU A 134 0.17 -3.56 5.56
C GLU A 134 0.78 -2.35 4.86
N PHE A 135 0.98 -1.25 5.60
CA PHE A 135 1.54 -0.03 5.07
C PHE A 135 3.07 -0.14 5.07
N ARG A 136 3.68 0.16 3.93
CA ARG A 136 5.13 0.13 3.76
C ARG A 136 5.60 1.37 3.04
N LEU A 137 6.84 1.75 3.33
CA LEU A 137 7.55 2.79 2.60
C LEU A 137 8.24 2.18 1.37
N LYS A 138 8.41 3.00 0.34
CA LYS A 138 9.23 2.69 -0.85
C LYS A 138 10.47 3.60 -0.88
N PRO A 139 11.44 3.40 0.04
CA PRO A 139 12.65 4.24 0.09
C PRO A 139 13.48 4.18 -1.20
N GLU A 140 13.33 3.12 -1.99
CA GLU A 140 13.93 2.95 -3.31
C GLU A 140 13.38 3.93 -4.37
N GLN A 141 12.30 4.66 -4.06
CA GLN A 141 11.66 5.63 -4.97
C GLN A 141 11.90 7.08 -4.58
N ARG A 142 12.67 7.34 -3.52
CA ARG A 142 12.97 8.70 -3.03
C ARG A 142 13.63 9.58 -4.09
N TRP A 143 14.48 9.00 -4.92
CA TRP A 143 15.20 9.69 -6.00
C TRP A 143 14.28 10.27 -7.10
N LEU A 144 13.01 9.85 -7.16
CA LEU A 144 12.02 10.43 -8.07
C LEU A 144 11.58 11.84 -7.66
N TYR A 145 11.89 12.26 -6.43
CA TYR A 145 11.45 13.53 -5.86
C TYR A 145 12.60 14.54 -5.88
N PHE A 146 12.36 15.75 -6.38
CA PHE A 146 13.39 16.79 -6.49
C PHE A 146 14.09 17.10 -5.16
N ASP A 147 13.30 17.21 -4.08
CA ASP A 147 13.81 17.51 -2.74
C ASP A 147 14.77 16.43 -2.22
N TYR A 148 14.68 15.17 -2.68
CA TYR A 148 15.65 14.14 -2.31
C TYR A 148 17.07 14.56 -2.70
N TRP A 149 17.24 15.04 -3.93
CA TRP A 149 18.54 15.48 -4.42
C TRP A 149 19.01 16.73 -3.70
N ARG A 150 18.13 17.69 -3.44
CA ARG A 150 18.44 18.87 -2.62
C ARG A 150 18.99 18.47 -1.26
N THR A 151 18.30 17.56 -0.57
CA THR A 151 18.71 17.02 0.73
C THR A 151 20.08 16.33 0.67
N GLN A 152 20.36 15.56 -0.38
CA GLN A 152 21.68 14.93 -0.57
C GLN A 152 22.80 15.95 -0.82
N PHE A 153 22.55 17.02 -1.58
CA PHE A 153 23.57 18.04 -1.88
C PHE A 153 23.80 19.03 -0.74
N LEU A 154 22.75 19.40 0.00
CA LEU A 154 22.82 20.37 1.09
C LEU A 154 23.07 19.72 2.47
N GLY A 155 23.02 18.39 2.57
CA GLY A 155 23.23 17.68 3.83
C GLY A 155 22.09 17.87 4.84
N GLU A 156 20.86 18.07 4.36
CA GLU A 156 19.68 18.12 5.24
C GLU A 156 19.43 16.73 5.86
N TYR A 157 18.92 16.68 7.09
CA TYR A 157 18.65 15.43 7.78
C TYR A 157 17.16 15.09 7.76
N CYS A 158 16.84 13.84 7.46
CA CYS A 158 15.51 13.29 7.64
C CYS A 158 15.33 12.83 9.09
N THR A 159 14.12 13.01 9.65
CA THR A 159 13.84 12.47 10.98
C THR A 159 13.63 10.95 10.95
N LEU A 160 13.71 10.29 12.10
CA LEU A 160 13.52 8.84 12.23
C LEU A 160 12.05 8.45 12.47
N ILE A 161 11.09 9.35 12.23
CA ILE A 161 9.66 9.04 12.35
C ILE A 161 9.27 8.10 11.22
N GLY A 162 8.83 6.87 11.53
CA GLY A 162 8.53 5.85 10.51
C GLY A 162 7.08 5.35 10.53
N LEU A 163 6.73 4.57 9.50
CA LEU A 163 5.48 3.79 9.42
C LEU A 163 5.65 2.36 9.98
N ALA A 164 6.49 2.18 11.01
CA ALA A 164 6.78 0.86 11.53
C ALA A 164 5.52 0.18 12.09
N GLY A 165 5.18 -0.99 11.54
CA GLY A 165 4.10 -1.83 12.06
C GLY A 165 2.68 -1.31 11.83
N LYS A 166 2.46 -0.36 10.91
CA LYS A 166 1.11 0.08 10.56
C LYS A 166 0.41 -1.00 9.74
N LYS A 167 -0.48 -1.73 10.41
CA LYS A 167 -1.25 -2.84 9.86
C LYS A 167 -2.70 -2.76 10.30
N ILE A 168 -3.61 -2.96 9.36
CA ILE A 168 -5.06 -3.11 9.59
C ILE A 168 -5.42 -4.55 9.26
N THR A 169 -6.18 -5.21 10.12
CA THR A 169 -6.63 -6.60 9.90
C THR A 169 -8.11 -6.72 10.18
N VAL A 170 -8.85 -7.33 9.26
CA VAL A 170 -10.24 -7.73 9.48
C VAL A 170 -10.23 -8.98 10.36
N ARG A 171 -10.72 -8.84 11.59
CA ARG A 171 -10.87 -9.96 12.53
C ARG A 171 -12.21 -10.66 12.41
N GLY A 172 -13.22 -9.97 11.89
CA GLY A 172 -14.56 -10.49 11.73
C GLY A 172 -15.28 -9.82 10.56
N PHE A 173 -15.97 -10.63 9.78
CA PHE A 173 -16.87 -10.18 8.73
C PHE A 173 -18.11 -11.08 8.74
N THR A 174 -19.29 -10.48 8.81
CA THR A 174 -20.55 -11.23 8.85
C THR A 174 -21.62 -10.47 8.08
N PRO A 175 -22.05 -10.95 6.90
CA PRO A 175 -23.24 -10.44 6.24
C PRO A 175 -24.46 -10.55 7.17
N ILE A 176 -25.29 -9.51 7.19
CA ILE A 176 -26.53 -9.45 7.95
C ILE A 176 -27.68 -9.49 6.95
N GLN A 177 -28.68 -10.32 7.23
CA GLN A 177 -29.90 -10.44 6.43
C GLN A 177 -30.94 -9.40 6.86
#